data_AF-A0A1I2GB09-F1
#
_entry.id   AF-A0A1I2GB09-F1
#
_cell.length_a   1.000
_cell.length_b   1.000
_cell.length_c   1.000
_cell.angle_alpha   90.00
_cell.angle_beta   90.00
_cell.angle_gamma   90.00
#
_symmetry.space_group_name_H-M   'P 1'
#
loop_
_entity.id
_entity.type
_entity.pdbx_description
1 polymer ?
#
loop_
_entity_poly.entity_id
_entity_poly.type
_entity_poly.pdbx_seq_one_letter_code
_entity_poly.pdbx_strand_id
1 'polypeptide(L)'
;MKIKTKLNLGVGLLFLIIIILSLVASFYVFSIKKDSENILKANYNTLEYSQNMLLSLDEMNADKEKAIVVFETNLIKQIANITEAGEDNATYNLKKVFNFLKKNKTDETLKSQIRQDIFEIMKLNMNAINQKNRYCRTHGIDG
;
A
#
# COMPACT_ATOMS: atom_id res chain seq x y z
N MET A 1 -21.00 21.39 52.36
CA MET A 1 -21.18 22.04 51.03
C MET A 1 -22.65 22.02 50.65
N LYS A 2 -23.19 23.13 50.14
CA LYS A 2 -24.60 23.24 49.72
C LYS A 2 -24.86 22.26 48.55
N ILE A 3 -26.02 21.61 48.54
CA ILE A 3 -26.43 20.62 47.51
C ILE A 3 -26.26 21.16 46.08
N LYS A 4 -26.55 22.45 45.86
CA LYS A 4 -26.36 23.13 44.57
C LYS A 4 -24.92 23.06 44.04
N THR A 5 -23.92 23.15 44.92
CA THR A 5 -22.50 23.07 44.53
C THR A 5 -22.09 21.65 44.13
N LYS A 6 -22.61 20.62 44.82
CA LYS A 6 -22.35 19.22 44.45
C LYS A 6 -22.97 18.86 43.09
N LEU A 7 -24.17 19.38 42.81
CA LEU A 7 -24.84 19.14 41.53
C LEU A 7 -24.06 19.78 40.36
N ASN A 8 -23.65 21.05 40.49
CA ASN A 8 -22.89 21.72 39.44
C ASN A 8 -21.52 21.07 39.17
N LEU A 9 -20.85 20.53 40.21
CA LEU A 9 -19.60 19.79 40.05
C LEU A 9 -19.79 18.49 39.26
N GLY A 10 -20.87 17.75 39.51
CA GLY A 10 -21.20 16.54 38.76
C GLY A 10 -21.52 16.83 37.29
N VAL A 11 -22.31 17.87 37.02
CA VAL A 11 -22.64 18.30 35.65
C VAL A 11 -21.39 18.80 34.91
N GLY A 12 -20.54 19.57 35.58
CA GLY A 12 -19.27 20.04 35.00
C GLY A 12 -18.31 18.89 34.68
N LEU A 13 -18.22 17.88 35.56
CA LEU A 13 -17.41 16.69 35.31
C LEU A 13 -17.95 15.90 34.11
N LEU A 14 -19.27 15.71 34.02
CA LEU A 14 -19.89 15.03 32.89
C LEU A 14 -19.61 15.76 31.57
N PHE A 15 -19.71 17.09 31.57
CA PHE A 15 -19.41 17.92 30.41
C PHE A 15 -17.93 17.81 29.98
N LEU A 16 -17.01 17.79 30.93
CA LEU A 16 -15.59 17.58 30.67
C LEU A 16 -15.33 16.22 30.00
N ILE A 17 -15.96 15.16 30.51
CA ILE A 17 -15.84 13.81 29.94
C ILE A 17 -16.35 13.79 28.49
N ILE A 18 -17.48 14.46 28.20
CA ILE A 18 -18.00 14.55 26.82
C ILE A 18 -16.99 15.23 25.90
N ILE A 19 -16.38 16.36 26.32
CA ILE A 19 -15.36 17.06 25.53
C ILE A 19 -14.17 16.13 25.25
N ILE A 20 -13.67 15.44 26.26
CA ILE A 20 -12.53 14.51 26.11
C ILE A 20 -12.89 13.39 25.13
N LEU A 21 -14.07 12.79 25.26
CA LEU A 21 -14.54 11.73 24.37
C LEU A 21 -14.67 12.23 22.92
N SER A 22 -15.19 13.44 22.70
CA SER A 22 -15.27 14.05 21.37
C SER A 22 -13.89 14.26 20.76
N LEU A 23 -12.92 14.79 21.52
CA LEU A 23 -11.55 14.99 21.05
C LEU A 23 -10.87 13.67 20.68
N VAL A 24 -11.01 12.64 21.53
CA VAL A 24 -10.46 11.30 21.26
C VAL A 24 -11.09 10.68 20.01
N ALA A 25 -12.41 10.77 19.87
CA ALA A 25 -13.10 10.26 18.69
C ALA A 25 -12.64 10.96 17.40
N SER A 26 -12.55 12.30 17.42
CA SER A 26 -12.05 13.06 16.27
C SER A 26 -10.61 12.71 15.91
N PHE A 27 -9.73 12.55 16.91
CA PHE A 27 -8.34 12.13 16.68
C PHE A 27 -8.26 10.74 16.05
N TYR A 28 -9.06 9.79 16.54
CA TYR A 28 -9.08 8.42 16.02
C TYR A 28 -9.57 8.37 14.57
N VAL A 29 -10.65 9.09 14.25
CA VAL A 29 -11.17 9.23 12.88
C VAL A 29 -10.11 9.83 11.94
N PHE A 30 -9.38 10.85 12.39
CA PHE A 30 -8.32 11.47 11.60
C PHE A 30 -7.15 10.52 11.35
N SER A 31 -6.72 9.75 12.36
CA SER A 31 -5.63 8.78 12.23
C SER A 31 -5.98 7.67 11.24
N ILE A 32 -7.19 7.11 11.33
CA ILE A 32 -7.67 6.07 10.39
C ILE A 32 -7.65 6.59 8.95
N LYS A 33 -8.10 7.83 8.73
CA LYS A 33 -8.12 8.43 7.38
C LYS A 33 -6.71 8.57 6.80
N LYS A 34 -5.74 9.01 7.62
CA LYS A 34 -4.35 9.19 7.21
C LYS A 34 -3.67 7.87 6.84
N ASP A 35 -3.85 6.82 7.64
CA ASP A 35 -3.26 5.51 7.35
C ASP A 35 -3.86 4.89 6.09
N SER A 36 -5.16 5.09 5.89
CA SER A 36 -5.92 4.65 4.72
C SER A 36 -5.46 5.35 3.42
N GLU A 37 -5.21 6.66 3.44
CA GLU A 37 -4.66 7.42 2.30
C GLU A 37 -3.22 6.98 1.97
N ASN A 38 -2.40 6.71 2.99
CA ASN A 38 -1.04 6.22 2.81
C ASN A 38 -1.00 4.84 2.14
N ILE A 39 -1.89 3.92 2.53
CA ILE A 39 -2.02 2.61 1.88
C ILE A 39 -2.48 2.77 0.43
N LEU A 40 -3.48 3.61 0.16
CA LEU A 40 -3.94 3.81 -1.23
C LEU A 40 -2.81 4.34 -2.12
N LYS A 41 -2.05 5.32 -1.62
CA LYS A 41 -0.86 5.84 -2.33
C LYS A 41 0.19 4.76 -2.54
N ALA A 42 0.47 3.93 -1.54
CA ALA A 42 1.37 2.81 -1.66
C ALA A 42 0.89 1.79 -2.72
N ASN A 43 -0.41 1.50 -2.80
CA ASN A 43 -0.94 0.60 -3.83
C ASN A 43 -0.75 1.16 -5.24
N TYR A 44 -0.88 2.49 -5.42
CA TYR A 44 -0.54 3.14 -6.69
C TYR A 44 0.96 3.09 -6.99
N ASN A 45 1.83 3.26 -5.99
CA ASN A 45 3.27 3.12 -6.16
C ASN A 45 3.63 1.70 -6.65
N THR A 46 2.98 0.66 -6.13
CA THR A 46 3.19 -0.72 -6.60
C THR A 46 2.96 -0.86 -8.10
N LEU A 47 1.94 -0.18 -8.65
CA LEU A 47 1.65 -0.20 -10.09
C LEU A 47 2.76 0.48 -10.91
N GLU A 48 3.28 1.60 -10.43
CA GLU A 48 4.39 2.31 -11.05
C GLU A 48 5.67 1.45 -11.04
N TYR A 49 6.01 0.86 -9.90
CA TYR A 49 7.17 -0.01 -9.78
C TYR A 49 7.05 -1.23 -10.68
N SER A 50 5.86 -1.83 -10.73
CA SER A 50 5.54 -2.96 -11.60
C SER A 50 5.69 -2.61 -13.07
N GLN A 51 5.17 -1.46 -13.51
CA GLN A 51 5.32 -0.98 -14.88
C GLN A 51 6.81 -0.78 -15.24
N ASN A 52 7.58 -0.13 -14.37
CA ASN A 52 9.00 0.11 -14.59
C ASN A 52 9.81 -1.20 -14.63
N MET A 53 9.45 -2.19 -13.81
CA MET A 53 10.05 -3.53 -13.86
C MET A 53 9.75 -4.23 -15.18
N LEU A 54 8.52 -4.16 -15.71
CA LEU A 54 8.18 -4.76 -17.00
C LEU A 54 8.93 -4.09 -18.17
N LEU A 55 8.96 -2.75 -18.20
CA LEU A 55 9.69 -2.01 -19.24
C LEU A 55 11.19 -2.33 -19.22
N SER A 56 11.80 -2.34 -18.03
CA SER A 56 13.21 -2.70 -17.90
C SER A 56 13.47 -4.16 -18.25
N LEU A 57 12.56 -5.09 -17.96
CA LEU A 57 12.68 -6.49 -18.37
C LEU A 57 12.75 -6.65 -19.89
N ASP A 58 11.98 -5.86 -20.64
CA ASP A 58 12.00 -5.87 -22.10
C ASP A 58 13.29 -5.24 -22.67
N GLU A 59 13.82 -4.20 -22.00
CA GLU A 59 15.07 -3.52 -22.37
C GLU A 59 16.34 -4.36 -22.09
N MET A 60 16.26 -5.41 -21.26
CA MET A 60 17.42 -6.27 -20.92
C MET A 60 18.07 -6.96 -22.12
N ASN A 61 17.40 -7.03 -23.28
CA ASN A 61 18.00 -7.55 -24.51
C ASN A 61 18.92 -6.53 -25.20
N ALA A 62 18.70 -5.23 -24.99
CA ALA A 62 19.40 -4.14 -25.69
C ALA A 62 20.47 -3.43 -24.81
N ASP A 63 20.11 -3.00 -23.60
CA ASP A 63 21.02 -2.29 -22.67
C ASP A 63 21.00 -2.97 -21.29
N LYS A 64 21.80 -4.04 -21.18
CA LYS A 64 21.74 -5.03 -20.09
C LYS A 64 21.97 -4.45 -18.71
N GLU A 65 23.00 -3.63 -18.53
CA GLU A 65 23.41 -3.18 -17.19
C GLU A 65 22.46 -2.11 -16.65
N LYS A 66 22.07 -1.15 -17.49
CA LYS A 66 21.12 -0.12 -17.09
C LYS A 66 19.75 -0.71 -16.76
N ALA A 67 19.24 -1.61 -17.60
CA ALA A 67 17.96 -2.28 -17.39
C ALA A 67 17.93 -3.06 -16.08
N ILE A 68 19.02 -3.76 -15.73
CA ILE A 68 19.14 -4.50 -14.46
C ILE A 68 19.07 -3.55 -13.27
N VAL A 69 19.79 -2.42 -13.31
CA VAL A 69 19.78 -1.43 -12.22
C VAL A 69 18.40 -0.82 -12.03
N VAL A 70 17.72 -0.48 -13.12
CA VAL A 70 16.34 0.05 -13.07
C VAL A 70 15.39 -0.98 -12.47
N PHE A 71 15.48 -2.24 -12.92
CA PHE A 71 14.66 -3.32 -12.39
C PHE A 71 14.89 -3.51 -10.88
N GLU A 72 16.16 -3.63 -10.47
CA GLU A 72 16.54 -3.87 -9.07
C GLU A 72 16.11 -2.72 -8.16
N THR A 73 16.22 -1.48 -8.63
CA THR A 73 15.74 -0.29 -7.90
C THR A 73 14.24 -0.35 -7.66
N ASN A 74 13.44 -0.69 -8.67
CA ASN A 74 11.99 -0.79 -8.52
C ASN A 74 11.60 -2.00 -7.67
N LEU A 75 12.32 -3.12 -7.78
CA LEU A 75 12.10 -4.29 -6.94
C LEU A 75 12.39 -4.00 -5.45
N ILE A 76 13.44 -3.24 -5.13
CA ILE A 76 13.73 -2.83 -3.75
C ILE A 76 12.61 -1.96 -3.20
N LYS A 77 12.13 -0.99 -3.99
CA LYS A 77 10.99 -0.15 -3.61
C LYS A 77 9.74 -0.99 -3.39
N GLN A 78 9.48 -1.96 -4.26
CA GLN A 78 8.36 -2.89 -4.15
C GLN A 78 8.42 -3.73 -2.86
N ILE A 79 9.58 -4.28 -2.51
CA ILE A 79 9.77 -5.06 -1.26
C ILE A 79 9.49 -4.19 -0.03
N ALA A 80 9.85 -2.91 -0.06
CA ALA A 80 9.59 -1.96 1.03
C ALA A 80 8.15 -1.42 1.04
N ASN A 81 7.35 -1.74 0.01
CA ASN A 81 6.00 -1.22 -0.23
C ASN A 81 4.97 -2.36 -0.33
N ILE A 82 5.22 -3.49 0.33
CA ILE A 82 4.23 -4.58 0.42
C ILE A 82 3.08 -4.09 1.31
N THR A 83 1.87 -4.05 0.76
CA THR A 83 0.66 -3.54 1.40
C THR A 83 -0.47 -4.55 1.44
N GLU A 84 -0.59 -5.41 0.42
CA GLU A 84 -1.73 -6.29 0.23
C GLU A 84 -1.43 -7.75 0.61
N ALA A 85 -2.47 -8.46 1.05
CA ALA A 85 -2.34 -9.87 1.42
C ALA A 85 -1.94 -10.73 0.21
N GLY A 86 -0.88 -11.53 0.37
CA GLY A 86 -0.34 -12.40 -0.68
C GLY A 86 0.66 -11.73 -1.63
N GLU A 87 0.82 -10.41 -1.54
CA GLU A 87 1.81 -9.66 -2.33
C GLU A 87 3.25 -10.01 -1.94
N ASP A 88 3.46 -10.36 -0.67
CA ASP A 88 4.74 -10.81 -0.12
C ASP A 88 5.27 -12.05 -0.85
N ASN A 89 4.43 -13.08 -1.01
CA ASN A 89 4.80 -14.32 -1.67
C ASN A 89 5.20 -14.08 -3.13
N ALA A 90 4.40 -13.31 -3.87
CA ALA A 90 4.69 -12.95 -5.26
C ALA A 90 5.96 -12.09 -5.37
N THR A 91 6.15 -11.11 -4.48
CA THR A 91 7.31 -10.21 -4.48
C THR A 91 8.61 -10.95 -4.15
N TYR A 92 8.59 -11.88 -3.20
CA TYR A 92 9.79 -12.66 -2.87
C TYR A 92 10.10 -13.72 -3.92
N ASN A 93 9.08 -14.32 -4.57
CA ASN A 93 9.30 -15.18 -5.72
C ASN A 93 9.93 -14.40 -6.88
N LEU A 94 9.38 -13.22 -7.20
CA LEU A 94 9.92 -12.30 -8.19
C LEU A 94 11.40 -12.00 -7.94
N LYS A 95 11.76 -11.66 -6.69
CA LYS A 95 13.15 -11.41 -6.29
C LYS A 95 14.05 -12.63 -6.54
N LYS A 96 13.57 -13.82 -6.18
CA LYS A 96 14.31 -15.07 -6.37
C LYS A 96 14.53 -15.35 -7.86
N VAL A 97 13.49 -15.29 -8.68
CA VAL A 97 13.55 -15.54 -10.13
C VAL A 97 14.43 -14.50 -10.82
N PHE A 98 14.33 -13.22 -10.44
CA PHE A 98 15.18 -12.16 -10.96
C PHE A 98 16.67 -12.41 -10.68
N ASN A 99 17.02 -12.91 -9.49
CA ASN A 99 18.41 -13.27 -9.18
C ASN A 99 18.94 -14.42 -10.05
N PHE A 100 18.09 -15.35 -10.48
CA PHE A 100 18.47 -16.35 -11.47
C PHE A 100 18.62 -15.74 -12.86
N LEU A 101 17.71 -14.83 -13.26
CA LEU A 101 17.79 -14.13 -14.54
C LEU A 101 19.08 -13.31 -14.67
N LYS A 102 19.58 -12.69 -13.58
CA LYS A 102 20.87 -11.96 -13.60
C LYS A 102 22.05 -12.85 -14.04
N LYS A 103 21.99 -14.14 -13.74
CA LYS A 103 22.99 -15.15 -14.14
C LYS A 103 22.76 -15.69 -15.55
N ASN A 104 21.50 -15.88 -15.94
CA ASN A 104 21.11 -16.35 -17.28
C ASN A 104 20.14 -15.37 -17.96
N LYS A 105 20.69 -14.28 -18.51
CA LYS A 105 19.92 -13.08 -18.92
C LYS A 105 19.00 -13.29 -20.13
N THR A 106 19.23 -14.32 -20.93
CA THR A 106 18.45 -14.62 -22.14
C THR A 106 17.39 -15.70 -21.92
N ASP A 107 17.21 -16.14 -20.68
CA ASP A 107 16.25 -17.18 -20.35
C ASP A 107 14.81 -16.65 -20.40
N GLU A 108 14.11 -16.94 -21.49
CA GLU A 108 12.72 -16.51 -21.68
C GLU A 108 11.74 -17.17 -20.71
N THR A 109 12.07 -18.34 -20.14
CA THR A 109 11.21 -18.95 -19.11
C THR A 109 11.27 -18.16 -17.81
N LEU A 110 12.46 -17.72 -17.39
CA LEU A 110 12.62 -16.85 -16.22
C LEU A 110 11.95 -15.49 -16.43
N LYS A 111 12.07 -14.89 -17.63
CA LYS A 111 11.37 -13.65 -17.95
C LYS A 111 9.86 -13.81 -17.94
N SER A 112 9.34 -14.93 -18.46
CA SER A 112 7.90 -15.23 -18.42
C SER A 112 7.39 -15.34 -16.98
N GLN A 113 8.12 -16.04 -16.12
CA GLN A 113 7.79 -16.15 -14.70
C GLN A 113 7.81 -14.79 -14.00
N ILE A 114 8.82 -13.96 -14.27
CA ILE A 114 8.90 -12.59 -13.74
C ILE A 114 7.67 -11.78 -14.14
N ARG A 115 7.24 -11.84 -15.41
CA ARG A 115 6.02 -11.14 -15.87
C ARG A 115 4.78 -11.62 -15.11
N GLN A 116 4.65 -12.93 -14.90
CA GLN A 116 3.53 -13.49 -14.13
C GLN A 116 3.52 -13.01 -12.69
N ASP A 117 4.67 -13.04 -12.00
CA ASP A 117 4.78 -12.56 -10.62
C ASP A 117 4.43 -11.07 -10.51
N ILE A 118 4.92 -10.23 -11.45
CA ILE A 118 4.59 -8.80 -11.49
C ILE A 118 3.09 -8.59 -11.71
N PHE A 119 2.46 -9.34 -12.63
CA PHE A 119 1.03 -9.21 -12.86
C PHE A 119 0.17 -9.62 -11.65
N GLU A 120 0.60 -10.63 -10.89
CA GLU A 120 -0.12 -11.00 -9.67
C GLU A 120 -0.02 -9.90 -8.60
N ILE A 121 1.16 -9.30 -8.43
CA ILE A 121 1.36 -8.13 -7.55
C ILE A 121 0.44 -6.96 -7.96
N MET A 122 0.42 -6.63 -9.25
CA MET A 122 -0.45 -5.57 -9.80
C MET A 122 -1.93 -5.88 -9.56
N LYS A 123 -2.35 -7.12 -9.76
CA LYS A 123 -3.73 -7.56 -9.60
C LYS A 123 -4.21 -7.44 -8.16
N LEU A 124 -3.39 -7.85 -7.18
CA LEU A 124 -3.71 -7.71 -5.76
C LEU A 124 -3.94 -6.24 -5.39
N ASN A 125 -3.02 -5.36 -5.81
CA ASN A 125 -3.10 -3.92 -5.55
C ASN A 125 -4.28 -3.24 -6.29
N MET A 126 -4.52 -3.60 -7.55
CA MET A 126 -5.69 -3.11 -8.30
C MET A 126 -7.01 -3.54 -7.67
N ASN A 127 -7.09 -4.78 -7.17
CA ASN A 127 -8.28 -5.25 -6.47
C ASN A 127 -8.53 -4.46 -5.19
N ALA A 128 -7.49 -4.16 -4.41
CA ALA A 128 -7.59 -3.32 -3.23
C ALA A 128 -8.06 -1.89 -3.56
N ILE A 129 -7.48 -1.26 -4.59
CA ILE A 129 -7.90 0.06 -5.10
C ILE A 129 -9.39 0.03 -5.50
N ASN A 130 -9.81 -0.99 -6.26
CA ASN A 130 -11.19 -1.12 -6.72
C ASN A 130 -12.18 -1.37 -5.58
N GLN A 131 -11.81 -2.15 -4.57
CA GLN A 131 -12.64 -2.35 -3.38
C GLN A 131 -12.84 -1.03 -2.62
N LYS A 132 -11.76 -0.24 -2.47
CA LYS A 132 -11.81 1.06 -1.81
C LYS A 132 -12.67 2.07 -2.56
N ASN A 133 -12.52 2.14 -3.89
CA ASN A 133 -13.35 2.99 -4.74
C ASN A 133 -14.84 2.60 -4.68
N ARG A 134 -15.14 1.30 -4.62
CA ARG A 134 -16.53 0.82 -4.43
C ARG A 134 -17.09 1.25 -3.08
N TYR A 135 -16.30 1.13 -2.00
CA TYR A 135 -16.73 1.55 -0.66
C TYR A 135 -17.06 3.04 -0.59
N CYS A 136 -16.23 3.92 -1.19
CA CYS A 136 -16.50 5.35 -1.21
C CYS A 136 -17.80 5.69 -1.95
N ARG A 137 -18.00 5.08 -3.14
CA ARG A 137 -19.21 5.28 -3.95
C ARG A 137 -20.49 4.82 -3.26
N THR A 138 -20.46 3.70 -2.54
CA THR A 138 -21.66 3.18 -1.87
C THR A 138 -22.04 3.97 -0.61
N HIS A 139 -21.10 4.74 -0.04
CA HIS A 139 -21.32 5.52 1.20
C HIS A 139 -21.40 7.04 0.96
N GLY A 140 -21.42 7.50 -0.30
CA GLY A 140 -21.61 8.92 -0.64
C GLY A 140 -20.53 9.85 -0.07
N ILE A 141 -19.33 9.31 0.22
CA ILE A 141 -18.17 10.10 0.62
C ILE A 141 -17.41 10.45 -0.65
N ASP A 142 -18.00 11.33 -1.45
CA ASP A 142 -17.30 11.96 -2.56
C ASP A 142 -16.56 13.19 -2.00
N GLY A 143 -15.24 13.23 -2.24
CA GLY A 143 -14.36 14.33 -1.83
C GLY A 143 -14.60 15.61 -2.62
#